data_AF-A0A9X3XDR6-F1
#
_entry.id   AF-A0A9X3XDR6-F1
#
_cell.length_a   1.000
_cell.length_b   1.000
_cell.length_c   1.000
_cell.angle_alpha   90.00
_cell.angle_beta   90.00
_cell.angle_gamma   90.00
#
_symmetry.space_group_name_H-M   'P 1'
#
loop_
_entity.id
_entity.type
_entity.pdbx_description
1 polymer ?
#
loop_
_entity_poly.entity_id
_entity_poly.type
_entity_poly.pdbx_seq_one_letter_code
_entity_poly.pdbx_strand_id
1 'polypeptide(L)'
;MTSFQGLDDWFDYSTASWRAAGGHAPLDPRDIPRDPTSYNRETYRWLAARYRHIYLDFYEAIRADGTLIRQQPAHFARQWAAHYESITIWKQVCPLFVFGQALGGLDARHRDLARAYVLGYGIPVMAIDRMMDALPGTPSSKNTWLFVLASYALGLEQLRKVDAKASVESCFLRHTQEMYHFFWGEERERYRLPEAVSAATLNEYLEGHSRLLSSIFFAVTIEWAFVLAKGALPPEFAPALVALRKMRQLNDELVDADEDIRYGIVTFPYLHGLASPHGAVLAQNIISTWQLDRDEPGSPKMALLTAQRRAILQEAGSLEAAAQASMRFLRTVMQAVMSHFPAENAFDVTLLVNQRVSHLFRLLQHGWNEIPNVYQPEPFSEASEPAAPLRVPWK
;
A
#
# COMPACT_ATOMS: atom_id res chain seq x y z
N MET A 1 -18.56 -18.05 -7.98
CA MET A 1 -17.41 -17.67 -7.13
C MET A 1 -16.29 -18.64 -7.41
N THR A 2 -15.24 -18.19 -8.09
CA THR A 2 -14.01 -18.95 -8.31
C THR A 2 -13.44 -19.33 -6.94
N SER A 3 -13.39 -20.61 -6.60
CA SER A 3 -12.65 -21.04 -5.42
C SER A 3 -11.17 -20.91 -5.74
N PHE A 4 -10.47 -20.05 -5.00
CA PHE A 4 -9.02 -19.96 -5.10
C PHE A 4 -8.43 -21.22 -4.44
N GLN A 5 -8.14 -22.24 -5.26
CA GLN A 5 -7.58 -23.50 -4.80
C GLN A 5 -6.22 -23.29 -4.12
N GLY A 6 -6.01 -23.96 -2.98
CA GLY A 6 -4.72 -23.96 -2.26
C GLY A 6 -4.50 -22.78 -1.31
N LEU A 7 -5.58 -22.25 -0.72
CA LEU A 7 -5.52 -21.28 0.38
C LEU A 7 -5.78 -21.89 1.75
N ASP A 8 -6.19 -23.16 1.82
CA ASP A 8 -6.64 -23.81 3.04
C ASP A 8 -5.54 -23.82 4.11
N ASP A 9 -4.30 -24.18 3.74
CA ASP A 9 -3.15 -24.15 4.63
C ASP A 9 -2.89 -22.76 5.24
N TRP A 10 -3.13 -21.70 4.47
CA TRP A 10 -2.97 -20.33 4.95
C TRP A 10 -4.11 -19.94 5.90
N PHE A 11 -5.36 -20.24 5.54
CA PHE A 11 -6.50 -19.98 6.43
C PHE A 11 -6.34 -20.77 7.73
N ASP A 12 -5.86 -22.00 7.68
CA ASP A 12 -5.62 -22.83 8.86
C ASP A 12 -4.47 -22.29 9.72
N TYR A 13 -3.35 -21.87 9.12
CA TYR A 13 -2.27 -21.22 9.86
C TYR A 13 -2.71 -19.90 10.50
N SER A 14 -3.46 -19.07 9.76
CA SER A 14 -4.00 -17.81 10.27
C SER A 14 -5.01 -18.05 11.39
N THR A 15 -5.84 -19.09 11.26
CA THR A 15 -6.79 -19.51 12.30
C THR A 15 -6.05 -20.01 13.55
N ALA A 16 -4.96 -20.77 13.38
CA ALA A 16 -4.13 -21.22 14.49
C ALA A 16 -3.49 -20.04 15.22
N SER A 17 -2.95 -19.07 14.47
CA SER A 17 -2.38 -17.84 15.01
C SER A 17 -3.42 -17.00 15.77
N TRP A 18 -4.61 -16.85 15.19
CA TRP A 18 -5.76 -16.19 15.80
C TRP A 18 -6.20 -16.86 17.11
N ARG A 19 -6.28 -18.20 17.15
CA ARG A 19 -6.60 -18.95 18.38
C ARG A 19 -5.52 -18.79 19.44
N ALA A 20 -4.25 -18.83 19.05
CA ALA A 20 -3.13 -18.62 19.96
C ALA A 20 -3.17 -17.21 20.60
N ALA A 21 -3.64 -16.20 19.85
CA ALA A 21 -3.86 -14.85 20.35
C ALA A 21 -5.16 -14.67 21.19
N GLY A 22 -5.87 -15.75 21.51
CA GLY A 22 -7.07 -15.72 22.35
C GLY A 22 -8.40 -15.65 21.60
N GLY A 23 -8.39 -15.67 20.26
CA GLY A 23 -9.58 -15.89 19.42
C GLY A 23 -10.70 -14.85 19.56
N HIS A 24 -10.70 -13.82 18.71
CA HIS A 24 -11.80 -12.85 18.58
C HIS A 24 -12.66 -13.14 17.33
N ALA A 25 -13.92 -13.57 17.48
CA ALA A 25 -14.76 -14.07 16.38
C ALA A 25 -14.80 -13.15 15.13
N PRO A 26 -14.94 -11.81 15.23
CA PRO A 26 -14.89 -10.91 14.08
C PRO A 26 -13.57 -10.87 13.27
N LEU A 27 -12.51 -11.51 13.76
CA LEU A 27 -11.20 -11.59 13.11
C LEU A 27 -10.82 -13.02 12.69
N ASP A 28 -11.78 -13.96 12.69
CA ASP A 28 -11.54 -15.28 12.13
C ASP A 28 -11.28 -15.15 10.62
N PRO A 29 -10.10 -15.53 10.12
CA PRO A 29 -9.78 -15.39 8.70
C PRO A 29 -10.71 -16.21 7.79
N ARG A 30 -11.39 -17.24 8.32
CA ARG A 30 -12.37 -18.05 7.56
C ARG A 30 -13.62 -17.26 7.15
N ASP A 31 -13.82 -16.07 7.69
CA ASP A 31 -14.92 -15.20 7.31
C ASP A 31 -14.58 -14.29 6.13
N ILE A 32 -13.31 -14.17 5.73
CA ILE A 32 -12.89 -13.30 4.61
C ILE A 32 -13.68 -13.56 3.32
N PRO A 33 -13.89 -14.81 2.85
CA PRO A 33 -14.65 -15.03 1.62
C PRO A 33 -16.14 -14.67 1.73
N ARG A 34 -16.69 -14.65 2.95
CA ARG A 34 -18.11 -14.47 3.23
C ARG A 34 -18.45 -13.03 3.58
N ASP A 35 -17.67 -12.40 4.45
CA ASP A 35 -17.82 -11.01 4.88
C ASP A 35 -16.44 -10.30 4.92
N PRO A 36 -15.85 -10.02 3.74
CA PRO A 36 -14.56 -9.34 3.66
C PRO A 36 -14.64 -7.92 4.23
N THR A 37 -15.80 -7.25 4.12
CA THR A 37 -15.97 -5.86 4.56
C THR A 37 -15.86 -5.74 6.07
N SER A 38 -16.58 -6.57 6.84
CA SER A 38 -16.46 -6.55 8.29
C SER A 38 -15.05 -6.97 8.73
N TYR A 39 -14.47 -8.01 8.12
CA TYR A 39 -13.11 -8.45 8.45
C TYR A 39 -12.08 -7.31 8.31
N ASN A 40 -12.13 -6.56 7.21
CA ASN A 40 -11.23 -5.43 6.97
C ASN A 40 -11.40 -4.32 8.02
N ARG A 41 -12.66 -3.95 8.32
CA ARG A 41 -12.99 -2.94 9.33
C ARG A 41 -12.43 -3.33 10.70
N GLU A 42 -12.68 -4.57 11.12
CA GLU A 42 -12.21 -5.08 12.41
C GLU A 42 -10.68 -5.20 12.45
N THR A 43 -10.04 -5.53 11.32
CA THR A 43 -8.57 -5.56 11.22
C THR A 43 -7.97 -4.18 11.49
N TYR A 44 -8.50 -3.13 10.86
CA TYR A 44 -8.03 -1.76 11.11
C TYR A 44 -8.27 -1.35 12.57
N ARG A 45 -9.46 -1.64 13.12
CA ARG A 45 -9.79 -1.36 14.52
C ARG A 45 -8.84 -2.07 15.48
N TRP A 46 -8.52 -3.34 15.21
CA TRP A 46 -7.59 -4.14 16.01
C TRP A 46 -6.19 -3.53 16.01
N LEU A 47 -5.60 -3.33 14.84
CA LEU A 47 -4.24 -2.79 14.70
C LEU A 47 -4.15 -1.38 15.31
N ALA A 48 -5.18 -0.56 15.10
CA ALA A 48 -5.28 0.76 15.68
C ALA A 48 -5.27 0.73 17.22
N ALA A 49 -6.12 -0.11 17.83
CA ALA A 49 -6.19 -0.25 19.28
C ALA A 49 -4.90 -0.86 19.86
N ARG A 50 -4.37 -1.90 19.20
CA ARG A 50 -3.18 -2.65 19.61
C ARG A 50 -1.96 -1.75 19.74
N TYR A 51 -1.76 -0.87 18.77
CA TYR A 51 -0.59 0.00 18.69
C TYR A 51 -0.89 1.46 19.07
N ARG A 52 -2.06 1.74 19.67
CA ARG A 52 -2.51 3.12 19.98
C ARG A 52 -1.47 3.93 20.76
N HIS A 53 -0.83 3.34 21.76
CA HIS A 53 0.16 4.05 22.58
C HIS A 53 1.39 4.48 21.77
N ILE A 54 1.84 3.62 20.85
CA ILE A 54 2.91 3.91 19.90
C ILE A 54 2.46 4.96 18.89
N TYR A 55 1.21 4.81 18.42
CA TYR A 55 0.57 5.72 17.50
C TYR A 55 0.54 7.15 18.04
N LEU A 56 0.04 7.35 19.26
CA LEU A 56 -0.06 8.66 19.89
C LEU A 56 1.32 9.29 20.12
N ASP A 57 2.29 8.54 20.63
CA ASP A 57 3.65 9.04 20.85
C ASP A 57 4.35 9.48 19.56
N PHE A 58 4.21 8.72 18.47
CA PHE A 58 4.76 9.18 17.19
C PHE A 58 3.95 10.35 16.62
N TYR A 59 2.62 10.30 16.71
CA TYR A 59 1.70 11.30 16.16
C TYR A 59 1.93 12.68 16.77
N GLU A 60 2.12 12.77 18.10
CA GLU A 60 2.46 14.01 18.78
C GLU A 60 3.75 14.66 18.27
N ALA A 61 4.72 13.84 17.83
CA ALA A 61 5.98 14.35 17.27
C ALA A 61 5.81 14.91 15.85
N ILE A 62 4.94 14.30 15.04
CA ILE A 62 4.85 14.54 13.59
C ILE A 62 3.62 15.34 13.14
N ARG A 63 2.63 15.59 14.00
CA ARG A 63 1.46 16.42 13.65
C ARG A 63 1.89 17.84 13.26
N ALA A 64 1.01 18.63 12.64
CA ALA A 64 1.36 19.95 12.11
C ALA A 64 1.92 20.93 13.18
N ASP A 65 1.44 20.83 14.41
CA ASP A 65 1.95 21.51 15.60
C ASP A 65 2.81 20.57 16.48
N GLY A 66 3.35 19.50 15.91
CA GLY A 66 4.23 18.55 16.57
C GLY A 66 5.58 19.17 16.90
N THR A 67 6.32 18.55 17.82
CA THR A 67 7.61 19.09 18.30
C THR A 67 8.64 19.23 17.18
N LEU A 68 8.68 18.29 16.22
CA LEU A 68 9.63 18.30 15.11
C LEU A 68 9.26 19.34 14.03
N ILE A 69 7.96 19.60 13.86
CA ILE A 69 7.45 20.50 12.82
C ILE A 69 7.45 21.95 13.30
N ARG A 70 7.19 22.21 14.59
CA ARG A 70 7.25 23.56 15.20
C ARG A 70 8.63 24.19 15.14
N GLN A 71 9.68 23.39 15.03
CA GLN A 71 11.06 23.87 14.89
C GLN A 71 11.39 24.31 13.45
N GLN A 72 10.52 24.01 12.48
CA GLN A 72 10.73 24.33 11.08
C GLN A 72 10.15 25.70 10.69
N PRO A 73 10.63 26.33 9.61
CA PRO A 73 10.06 27.57 9.11
C PRO A 73 8.56 27.45 8.80
N ALA A 74 7.81 28.54 8.96
CA ALA A 74 6.34 28.54 8.79
C ALA A 74 5.86 28.04 7.42
N HIS A 75 6.64 28.24 6.35
CA HIS A 75 6.29 27.71 5.03
C HIS A 75 6.40 26.19 4.95
N PHE A 76 7.37 25.59 5.64
CA PHE A 76 7.51 24.14 5.75
C PHE A 76 6.31 23.55 6.49
N ALA A 77 5.98 24.10 7.66
CA ALA A 77 4.84 23.64 8.46
C ALA A 77 3.51 23.72 7.70
N ARG A 78 3.31 24.75 6.88
CA ARG A 78 2.12 24.87 6.01
C ARG A 78 2.06 23.78 4.94
N GLN A 79 3.18 23.49 4.26
CA GLN A 79 3.23 22.41 3.27
C GLN A 79 3.00 21.07 3.96
N TRP A 80 3.66 20.82 5.10
CA TRP A 80 3.45 19.64 5.92
C TRP A 80 1.97 19.43 6.26
N ALA A 81 1.31 20.44 6.82
CA ALA A 81 -0.10 20.38 7.16
C ALA A 81 -1.01 20.10 5.95
N ALA A 82 -0.68 20.64 4.77
CA ALA A 82 -1.47 20.41 3.56
C ALA A 82 -1.41 18.96 3.07
N HIS A 83 -0.33 18.23 3.36
CA HIS A 83 -0.10 16.86 2.92
C HIS A 83 -0.26 15.82 4.04
N TYR A 84 -0.50 16.26 5.28
CA TYR A 84 -0.65 15.39 6.43
C TYR A 84 -1.97 14.62 6.40
N GLU A 85 -1.90 13.29 6.35
CA GLU A 85 -3.08 12.42 6.47
C GLU A 85 -2.78 11.26 7.41
N SER A 86 -3.40 11.30 8.58
CA SER A 86 -3.08 10.45 9.73
C SER A 86 -3.27 8.95 9.47
N ILE A 87 -4.30 8.58 8.71
CA ILE A 87 -4.61 7.20 8.33
C ILE A 87 -3.63 6.68 7.28
N THR A 88 -3.32 7.49 6.26
CA THR A 88 -2.36 7.13 5.22
C THR A 88 -0.96 6.94 5.81
N ILE A 89 -0.54 7.82 6.72
CA ILE A 89 0.70 7.67 7.49
C ILE A 89 0.68 6.37 8.30
N TRP A 90 -0.40 6.09 9.02
CA TRP A 90 -0.53 4.86 9.81
C TRP A 90 -0.34 3.61 8.95
N LYS A 91 -1.02 3.53 7.80
CA LYS A 91 -0.91 2.39 6.88
C LYS A 91 0.54 2.15 6.43
N GLN A 92 1.31 3.23 6.25
CA GLN A 92 2.71 3.13 5.82
C GLN A 92 3.64 2.63 6.93
N VAL A 93 3.44 3.04 8.19
CA VAL A 93 4.34 2.68 9.32
C VAL A 93 3.88 1.45 10.12
N CYS A 94 2.60 1.09 10.07
CA CYS A 94 2.03 -0.06 10.76
C CYS A 94 2.82 -1.36 10.55
N PRO A 95 3.34 -1.68 9.33
CA PRO A 95 4.12 -2.90 9.12
C PRO A 95 5.39 -2.97 9.98
N LEU A 96 6.04 -1.84 10.29
CA LEU A 96 7.21 -1.80 11.19
C LEU A 96 6.85 -2.34 12.58
N PHE A 97 5.69 -1.94 13.11
CA PHE A 97 5.24 -2.34 14.43
C PHE A 97 4.70 -3.77 14.45
N VAL A 98 3.96 -4.16 13.41
CA VAL A 98 3.45 -5.52 13.27
C VAL A 98 4.58 -6.54 13.20
N PHE A 99 5.57 -6.31 12.34
CA PHE A 99 6.71 -7.21 12.19
C PHE A 99 7.68 -7.11 13.37
N GLY A 100 7.94 -5.92 13.91
CA GLY A 100 8.79 -5.77 15.09
C GLY A 100 8.23 -6.52 16.30
N GLN A 101 6.91 -6.42 16.52
CA GLN A 101 6.23 -7.17 17.58
C GLN A 101 6.38 -8.68 17.40
N ALA A 102 6.17 -9.19 16.17
CA ALA A 102 6.28 -10.62 15.87
C ALA A 102 7.72 -11.15 15.95
N LEU A 103 8.73 -10.28 15.80
CA LEU A 103 10.16 -10.63 15.80
C LEU A 103 10.83 -10.56 17.17
N GLY A 104 10.12 -10.17 18.23
CA GLY A 104 10.69 -10.10 19.59
C GLY A 104 10.30 -8.88 20.40
N GLY A 105 9.46 -7.99 19.86
CA GLY A 105 8.89 -6.87 20.59
C GLY A 105 9.31 -5.51 20.05
N LEU A 106 8.72 -4.47 20.64
CA LEU A 106 8.87 -3.08 20.21
C LEU A 106 9.64 -2.27 21.25
N ASP A 107 10.48 -1.38 20.76
CA ASP A 107 11.28 -0.46 21.58
C ASP A 107 11.27 0.96 20.99
N ALA A 108 12.06 1.87 21.58
CA ALA A 108 12.13 3.26 21.14
C ALA A 108 12.61 3.40 19.68
N ARG A 109 13.50 2.50 19.23
CA ARG A 109 14.08 2.56 17.87
C ARG A 109 13.01 2.41 16.81
N HIS A 110 12.03 1.54 17.01
CA HIS A 110 10.89 1.39 16.09
C HIS A 110 10.12 2.69 15.92
N ARG A 111 9.92 3.45 17.01
CA ARG A 111 9.21 4.74 16.97
C ARG A 111 10.01 5.80 16.25
N ASP A 112 11.31 5.87 16.52
CA ASP A 112 12.18 6.86 15.92
C ASP A 112 12.40 6.60 14.43
N LEU A 113 12.48 5.32 14.01
CA LEU A 113 12.45 4.93 12.61
C LEU A 113 11.14 5.33 11.92
N ALA A 114 9.99 5.09 12.54
CA ALA A 114 8.70 5.52 11.97
C ALA A 114 8.63 7.04 11.79
N ARG A 115 9.09 7.82 12.78
CA ARG A 115 9.18 9.29 12.69
C ARG A 115 10.09 9.73 11.54
N ALA A 116 11.29 9.17 11.46
CA ALA A 116 12.26 9.46 10.41
C ALA A 116 11.71 9.12 9.01
N TYR A 117 11.02 7.98 8.87
CA TYR A 117 10.37 7.57 7.63
C TYR A 117 9.29 8.55 7.18
N VAL A 118 8.41 8.96 8.09
CA VAL A 118 7.30 9.87 7.75
C VAL A 118 7.81 11.26 7.38
N LEU A 119 8.83 11.74 8.09
CA LEU A 119 9.54 12.98 7.75
C LEU A 119 10.24 12.88 6.40
N GLY A 120 11.02 11.83 6.19
CA GLY A 120 11.87 11.71 5.01
C GLY A 120 11.09 11.40 3.74
N TYR A 121 10.01 10.63 3.86
CA TYR A 121 9.34 10.07 2.69
C TYR A 121 7.82 9.99 2.84
N GLY A 122 7.27 9.54 3.98
CA GLY A 122 5.86 9.19 4.06
C GLY A 122 4.86 10.32 3.79
N ILE A 123 5.18 11.57 4.16
CA ILE A 123 4.41 12.75 3.76
C ILE A 123 4.91 13.39 2.45
N PRO A 124 6.23 13.55 2.23
CA PRO A 124 6.75 14.08 0.97
C PRO A 124 6.28 13.31 -0.27
N VAL A 125 6.13 11.98 -0.19
CA VAL A 125 5.61 11.18 -1.30
C VAL A 125 4.19 11.59 -1.69
N MET A 126 3.33 11.92 -0.72
CA MET A 126 1.98 12.41 -1.00
C MET A 126 1.99 13.79 -1.68
N ALA A 127 3.01 14.61 -1.38
CA ALA A 127 3.20 15.87 -2.09
C ALA A 127 3.66 15.64 -3.53
N ILE A 128 4.55 14.67 -3.77
CA ILE A 128 5.01 14.27 -5.10
C ILE A 128 3.85 13.73 -5.93
N ASP A 129 3.08 12.80 -5.36
CA ASP A 129 1.91 12.16 -5.98
C ASP A 129 0.92 13.22 -6.48
N ARG A 130 0.50 14.14 -5.60
CA ARG A 130 -0.38 15.26 -5.97
C ARG A 130 0.22 16.23 -7.00
N MET A 131 1.55 16.36 -7.06
CA MET A 131 2.20 17.16 -8.10
C MET A 131 2.17 16.44 -9.45
N MET A 132 2.32 15.10 -9.46
CA MET A 132 2.28 14.29 -10.67
C MET A 132 0.86 14.12 -11.22
N ASP A 133 -0.14 14.06 -10.34
CA ASP A 133 -1.55 13.93 -10.71
C ASP A 133 -2.24 15.28 -10.93
N ALA A 134 -1.50 16.39 -10.80
CA ALA A 134 -2.02 17.70 -11.16
C ALA A 134 -2.32 17.76 -12.66
N LEU A 135 -3.47 18.34 -13.03
CA LEU A 135 -3.86 18.51 -14.44
C LEU A 135 -2.74 19.17 -15.25
N PRO A 136 -2.52 18.75 -16.51
CA PRO A 136 -1.51 19.34 -17.39
C PRO A 136 -1.60 20.88 -17.41
N GLY A 137 -0.51 21.55 -17.07
CA GLY A 137 -0.43 23.01 -17.02
C GLY A 137 -0.66 23.64 -15.64
N THR A 138 -0.94 22.84 -14.60
CA THR A 138 -0.93 23.32 -13.21
C THR A 138 0.53 23.35 -12.72
N PRO A 139 1.15 24.53 -12.52
CA PRO A 139 2.53 24.59 -12.07
C PRO A 139 2.64 24.04 -10.64
N SER A 140 3.48 23.02 -10.47
CA SER A 140 3.93 22.63 -9.13
C SER A 140 4.60 23.84 -8.47
N SER A 141 4.24 24.12 -7.21
CA SER A 141 4.80 25.28 -6.54
C SER A 141 6.27 25.01 -6.22
N LYS A 142 7.17 25.97 -6.50
CA LYS A 142 8.59 25.92 -6.06
C LYS A 142 8.71 25.54 -4.57
N ASN A 143 7.74 25.97 -3.76
CA ASN A 143 7.70 25.68 -2.32
C ASN A 143 7.45 24.21 -2.03
N THR A 144 6.68 23.49 -2.85
CA THR A 144 6.40 22.05 -2.68
C THR A 144 7.65 21.23 -2.98
N TRP A 145 8.40 21.55 -4.03
CA TRP A 145 9.69 20.90 -4.31
C TRP A 145 10.72 21.14 -3.21
N LEU A 146 10.86 22.39 -2.74
CA LEU A 146 11.74 22.71 -1.62
C LEU A 146 11.31 21.98 -0.34
N PHE A 147 10.00 21.87 -0.10
CA PHE A 147 9.46 21.09 1.01
C PHE A 147 9.85 19.61 0.92
N VAL A 148 9.69 18.97 -0.23
CA VAL A 148 10.05 17.56 -0.45
C VAL A 148 11.55 17.35 -0.17
N LEU A 149 12.42 18.19 -0.74
CA LEU A 149 13.87 18.09 -0.54
C LEU A 149 14.28 18.33 0.92
N ALA A 150 13.72 19.36 1.56
CA ALA A 150 14.00 19.67 2.95
C ALA A 150 13.51 18.57 3.89
N SER A 151 12.34 18.00 3.62
CA SER A 151 11.76 16.91 4.40
C SER A 151 12.61 15.64 4.28
N TYR A 152 13.06 15.31 3.07
CA TYR A 152 13.96 14.18 2.83
C TYR A 152 15.28 14.33 3.60
N ALA A 153 15.91 15.51 3.54
CA ALA A 153 17.13 15.81 4.29
C ALA A 153 16.93 15.71 5.81
N LEU A 154 15.82 16.26 6.32
CA LEU A 154 15.46 16.18 7.74
C LEU A 154 15.20 14.74 8.17
N GLY A 155 14.49 13.96 7.36
CA GLY A 155 14.24 12.54 7.62
C GLY A 155 15.53 11.73 7.72
N LEU A 156 16.49 11.95 6.82
CA LEU A 156 17.82 11.33 6.89
C LEU A 156 18.59 11.75 8.15
N GLU A 157 18.52 13.02 8.54
CA GLU A 157 19.13 13.50 9.78
C GLU A 157 18.54 12.79 11.00
N GLN A 158 17.20 12.64 11.06
CA GLN A 158 16.54 11.90 12.14
C GLN A 158 16.89 10.42 12.11
N LEU A 159 16.96 9.82 10.91
CA LEU A 159 17.32 8.41 10.73
C LEU A 159 18.71 8.10 11.31
N ARG A 160 19.67 8.98 11.07
CA ARG A 160 21.06 8.87 11.57
C ARG A 160 21.19 9.04 13.08
N LYS A 161 20.19 9.61 13.75
CA LYS A 161 20.13 9.73 15.21
C LYS A 161 19.58 8.49 15.89
N VAL A 162 18.94 7.59 15.13
CA VAL A 162 18.43 6.33 15.68
C VAL A 162 19.61 5.41 15.98
N ASP A 163 19.64 4.87 17.19
CA ASP A 163 20.61 3.85 17.60
C ASP A 163 20.35 2.51 16.88
N ALA A 164 20.69 2.47 15.59
CA ALA A 164 20.49 1.33 14.71
C ALA A 164 21.68 1.13 13.78
N LYS A 165 21.75 -0.04 13.14
CA LYS A 165 22.82 -0.38 12.20
C LYS A 165 22.76 0.52 10.97
N ALA A 166 23.91 0.82 10.37
CA ALA A 166 24.01 1.58 9.12
C ALA A 166 23.20 0.98 7.95
N SER A 167 22.91 -0.33 7.99
CA SER A 167 22.03 -0.99 7.02
C SER A 167 20.61 -0.44 7.01
N VAL A 168 20.14 0.17 8.10
CA VAL A 168 18.84 0.87 8.15
C VAL A 168 18.83 2.06 7.18
N GLU A 169 19.86 2.91 7.20
CA GLU A 169 19.99 4.04 6.27
C GLU A 169 20.15 3.56 4.83
N SER A 170 21.01 2.56 4.60
CA SER A 170 21.19 1.98 3.27
C SER A 170 19.89 1.39 2.70
N CYS A 171 19.06 0.76 3.54
CA CYS A 171 17.74 0.26 3.18
C CYS A 171 16.83 1.41 2.73
N PHE A 172 16.75 2.50 3.50
CA PHE A 172 15.94 3.67 3.17
C PHE A 172 16.36 4.31 1.85
N LEU A 173 17.66 4.58 1.69
CA LEU A 173 18.21 5.20 0.49
C LEU A 173 17.94 4.35 -0.76
N ARG A 174 18.18 3.03 -0.68
CA ARG A 174 17.97 2.10 -1.79
C ARG A 174 16.51 2.10 -2.26
N HIS A 175 15.56 1.94 -1.33
CA HIS A 175 14.15 1.82 -1.69
C HIS A 175 13.53 3.17 -2.10
N THR A 176 13.93 4.28 -1.49
CA THR A 176 13.48 5.61 -1.94
C THR A 176 14.04 5.99 -3.30
N GLN A 177 15.31 5.66 -3.59
CA GLN A 177 15.88 5.79 -4.93
C GLN A 177 15.09 4.96 -5.96
N GLU A 178 14.78 3.71 -5.64
CA GLU A 178 13.96 2.84 -6.49
C GLU A 178 12.59 3.48 -6.79
N MET A 179 11.92 4.06 -5.79
CA MET A 179 10.67 4.78 -6.01
C MET A 179 10.82 5.96 -6.95
N TYR A 180 11.81 6.83 -6.73
CA TYR A 180 12.01 7.99 -7.60
C TYR A 180 12.29 7.59 -9.05
N HIS A 181 12.96 6.46 -9.27
CA HIS A 181 13.11 5.88 -10.61
C HIS A 181 11.78 5.43 -11.20
N PHE A 182 10.88 4.82 -10.42
CA PHE A 182 9.53 4.47 -10.88
C PHE A 182 8.70 5.70 -11.21
N PHE A 183 8.67 6.73 -10.35
CA PHE A 183 7.97 7.98 -10.64
C PHE A 183 8.47 8.63 -11.93
N TRP A 184 9.79 8.69 -12.12
CA TRP A 184 10.38 9.23 -13.35
C TRP A 184 10.02 8.40 -14.59
N GLY A 185 10.05 7.07 -14.47
CA GLY A 185 9.65 6.17 -15.55
C GLY A 185 8.17 6.34 -15.91
N GLU A 186 7.29 6.36 -14.91
CA GLU A 186 5.86 6.56 -15.08
C GLU A 186 5.56 7.88 -15.79
N GLU A 187 6.12 8.99 -15.32
CA GLU A 187 5.92 10.32 -15.92
C GLU A 187 6.28 10.34 -17.41
N ARG A 188 7.33 9.61 -17.80
CA ARG A 188 7.76 9.53 -19.20
C ARG A 188 6.86 8.67 -20.07
N GLU A 189 6.11 7.75 -19.48
CA GLU A 189 5.19 6.83 -20.15
C GLU A 189 3.71 7.27 -20.06
N ARG A 190 3.40 8.32 -19.31
CA ARG A 190 2.04 8.87 -19.23
C ARG A 190 1.50 9.22 -20.62
N TYR A 191 0.23 8.87 -20.84
CA TYR A 191 -0.51 9.07 -22.09
C TYR A 191 0.12 8.37 -23.30
N ARG A 192 0.81 7.24 -23.08
CA ARG A 192 1.32 6.36 -24.13
C ARG A 192 0.74 4.97 -23.98
N LEU A 193 0.29 4.41 -25.10
CA LEU A 193 -0.06 3.00 -25.19
C LEU A 193 1.18 2.20 -25.61
N PRO A 194 1.35 0.97 -25.09
CA PRO A 194 2.34 0.06 -25.64
C PRO A 194 1.99 -0.30 -27.09
N GLU A 195 3.00 -0.44 -27.95
CA GLU A 195 2.80 -0.80 -29.37
C GLU A 195 2.13 -2.18 -29.53
N ALA A 196 2.50 -3.12 -28.66
CA ALA A 196 1.89 -4.45 -28.57
C ALA A 196 1.98 -4.97 -27.14
N VAL A 197 0.94 -5.69 -26.70
CA VAL A 197 0.96 -6.41 -25.42
C VAL A 197 0.93 -7.90 -25.67
N SER A 198 2.03 -8.56 -25.34
CA SER A 198 2.19 -10.02 -25.45
C SER A 198 2.12 -10.69 -24.08
N ALA A 199 2.01 -12.01 -24.04
CA ALA A 199 2.16 -12.77 -22.80
C ALA A 199 3.52 -12.51 -22.11
N ALA A 200 4.59 -12.28 -22.89
CA ALA A 200 5.89 -11.91 -22.34
C ALA A 200 5.87 -10.52 -21.69
N THR A 201 5.16 -9.55 -22.29
CA THR A 201 4.97 -8.21 -21.73
C THR A 201 4.23 -8.28 -20.39
N LEU A 202 3.17 -9.09 -20.31
CA LEU A 202 2.41 -9.29 -19.07
C LEU A 202 3.24 -9.99 -17.99
N ASN A 203 4.03 -11.00 -18.37
CA ASN A 203 4.92 -11.68 -17.44
C ASN A 203 6.04 -10.74 -16.94
N GLU A 204 6.62 -9.91 -17.80
CA GLU A 204 7.62 -8.92 -17.38
C GLU A 204 7.00 -7.88 -16.43
N TYR A 205 5.76 -7.46 -16.68
CA TYR A 205 5.05 -6.57 -15.76
C TYR A 205 4.84 -7.20 -14.38
N LEU A 206 4.50 -8.50 -14.32
CA LEU A 206 4.25 -9.19 -13.06
C LEU A 206 5.54 -9.62 -12.34
N GLU A 207 6.52 -10.15 -13.06
CA GLU A 207 7.71 -10.80 -12.49
C GLU A 207 8.94 -9.90 -12.49
N GLY A 208 9.04 -9.00 -13.47
CA GLY A 208 10.18 -8.10 -13.67
C GLY A 208 10.17 -6.84 -12.80
N HIS A 209 10.88 -5.82 -13.30
CA HIS A 209 11.04 -4.53 -12.64
C HIS A 209 9.96 -3.55 -13.12
N SER A 210 8.77 -3.65 -12.54
CA SER A 210 7.61 -2.83 -12.89
C SER A 210 7.17 -1.93 -11.75
N ARG A 211 6.20 -1.04 -12.04
CA ARG A 211 5.54 -0.20 -11.03
C ARG A 211 4.91 -0.99 -9.89
N LEU A 212 4.69 -2.31 -10.02
CA LEU A 212 4.21 -3.14 -8.91
C LEU A 212 5.13 -3.12 -7.69
N LEU A 213 6.39 -2.71 -7.87
CA LEU A 213 7.34 -2.52 -6.79
C LEU A 213 7.21 -1.15 -6.09
N SER A 214 6.41 -0.19 -6.58
CA SER A 214 6.30 1.18 -6.03
C SER A 214 5.81 1.26 -4.56
N SER A 215 5.29 0.17 -4.01
CA SER A 215 4.89 0.07 -2.60
C SER A 215 6.07 -0.05 -1.64
N ILE A 216 7.00 0.92 -1.65
CA ILE A 216 8.27 0.82 -0.92
C ILE A 216 8.14 0.89 0.60
N PHE A 217 7.02 1.39 1.14
CA PHE A 217 6.82 1.48 2.58
C PHE A 217 6.88 0.10 3.24
N PHE A 218 6.29 -0.93 2.62
CA PHE A 218 6.43 -2.31 3.08
C PHE A 218 7.89 -2.75 3.07
N ALA A 219 8.61 -2.43 1.98
CA ALA A 219 10.01 -2.79 1.81
C ALA A 219 10.87 -2.23 2.95
N VAL A 220 10.79 -0.92 3.18
CA VAL A 220 11.58 -0.23 4.20
C VAL A 220 11.19 -0.67 5.61
N THR A 221 9.90 -0.63 5.94
CA THR A 221 9.44 -0.83 7.32
C THR A 221 9.58 -2.27 7.80
N ILE A 222 9.34 -3.26 6.92
CA ILE A 222 9.53 -4.68 7.27
C ILE A 222 11.02 -5.02 7.34
N GLU A 223 11.82 -4.55 6.38
CA GLU A 223 13.27 -4.79 6.40
C GLU A 223 13.92 -4.18 7.65
N TRP A 224 13.49 -2.98 8.07
CA TRP A 224 13.92 -2.39 9.33
C TRP A 224 13.54 -3.23 10.56
N ALA A 225 12.33 -3.78 10.63
CA ALA A 225 11.94 -4.67 11.72
C ALA A 225 12.90 -5.88 11.82
N PHE A 226 13.24 -6.49 10.68
CA PHE A 226 14.23 -7.57 10.62
C PHE A 226 15.64 -7.10 10.99
N VAL A 227 16.07 -5.93 10.55
CA VAL A 227 17.39 -5.38 10.90
C VAL A 227 17.49 -5.10 12.40
N LEU A 228 16.45 -4.57 13.03
CA LEU A 228 16.43 -4.32 14.48
C LEU A 228 16.45 -5.62 15.29
N ALA A 229 15.68 -6.63 14.89
CA ALA A 229 15.56 -7.88 15.64
C ALA A 229 16.66 -8.91 15.35
N LYS A 230 17.04 -9.07 14.08
CA LYS A 230 17.93 -10.13 13.58
C LYS A 230 19.21 -9.59 12.93
N GLY A 231 19.34 -8.27 12.79
CA GLY A 231 20.51 -7.64 12.22
C GLY A 231 20.52 -7.51 10.70
N ALA A 232 19.68 -8.27 9.98
CA ALA A 232 19.49 -8.22 8.53
C ALA A 232 18.15 -8.88 8.15
N LEU A 233 17.67 -8.60 6.94
CA LEU A 233 16.58 -9.36 6.32
C LEU A 233 17.09 -10.75 5.92
N PRO A 234 16.44 -11.85 6.35
CA PRO A 234 16.79 -13.19 5.89
C PRO A 234 16.68 -13.27 4.35
N PRO A 235 17.68 -13.84 3.64
CA PRO A 235 17.61 -14.03 2.19
C PRO A 235 16.35 -14.77 1.74
N GLU A 236 15.87 -15.70 2.56
CA GLU A 236 14.66 -16.49 2.31
C GLU A 236 13.37 -15.66 2.42
N PHE A 237 13.39 -14.54 3.16
CA PHE A 237 12.25 -13.64 3.30
C PHE A 237 12.24 -12.53 2.23
N ALA A 238 13.37 -12.23 1.59
CA ALA A 238 13.45 -11.18 0.58
C ALA A 238 12.48 -11.36 -0.61
N PRO A 239 12.30 -12.58 -1.18
CA PRO A 239 11.29 -12.82 -2.21
C PRO A 239 9.86 -12.56 -1.73
N ALA A 240 9.55 -12.88 -0.48
CA ALA A 240 8.24 -12.61 0.11
C ALA A 240 7.99 -11.11 0.29
N LEU A 241 9.02 -10.34 0.63
CA LEU A 241 8.90 -8.88 0.70
C LEU A 241 8.60 -8.27 -0.68
N VAL A 242 9.27 -8.77 -1.74
CA VAL A 242 8.97 -8.38 -3.13
C VAL A 242 7.53 -8.76 -3.51
N ALA A 243 7.12 -9.99 -3.20
CA ALA A 243 5.76 -10.47 -3.49
C ALA A 243 4.69 -9.65 -2.75
N LEU A 244 4.92 -9.26 -1.49
CA LEU A 244 4.00 -8.43 -0.72
C LEU A 244 3.80 -7.05 -1.35
N ARG A 245 4.88 -6.43 -1.83
CA ARG A 245 4.82 -5.15 -2.55
C ARG A 245 3.97 -5.29 -3.81
N LYS A 246 4.25 -6.31 -4.62
CA LYS A 246 3.52 -6.58 -5.86
C LYS A 246 2.04 -6.87 -5.62
N MET A 247 1.73 -7.68 -4.60
CA MET A 247 0.35 -7.97 -4.20
C MET A 247 -0.41 -6.71 -3.82
N ARG A 248 0.17 -5.85 -2.96
CA ARG A 248 -0.49 -4.60 -2.57
C ARG A 248 -0.67 -3.68 -3.78
N GLN A 249 0.37 -3.46 -4.57
CA GLN A 249 0.27 -2.53 -5.70
C GLN A 249 -0.72 -3.02 -6.75
N LEU A 250 -0.75 -4.33 -7.03
CA LEU A 250 -1.71 -4.90 -7.99
C LEU A 250 -3.15 -4.78 -7.50
N ASN A 251 -3.39 -4.91 -6.19
CA ASN A 251 -4.72 -4.68 -5.62
C ASN A 251 -5.13 -3.20 -5.72
N ASP A 252 -4.19 -2.26 -5.54
CA ASP A 252 -4.47 -0.83 -5.70
C ASP A 252 -4.73 -0.49 -7.18
N GLU A 253 -3.99 -1.06 -8.13
CA GLU A 253 -4.26 -0.92 -9.58
C GLU A 253 -5.64 -1.45 -9.99
N LEU A 254 -6.25 -2.36 -9.21
CA LEU A 254 -7.64 -2.79 -9.43
C LEU A 254 -8.65 -1.75 -8.95
N VAL A 255 -8.37 -1.07 -7.83
CA VAL A 255 -9.24 0.00 -7.30
C VAL A 255 -9.17 1.22 -8.20
N ASP A 256 -7.95 1.62 -8.55
CA ASP A 256 -7.67 2.89 -9.20
C ASP A 256 -7.69 2.78 -10.73
N ALA A 257 -8.04 1.61 -11.28
CA ALA A 257 -7.96 1.29 -12.71
C ALA A 257 -8.50 2.42 -13.61
N ASP A 258 -9.71 2.92 -13.35
CA ASP A 258 -10.30 3.99 -14.17
C ASP A 258 -9.66 5.36 -13.93
N GLU A 259 -9.22 5.64 -12.71
CA GLU A 259 -8.53 6.86 -12.34
C GLU A 259 -7.12 6.91 -12.98
N ASP A 260 -6.37 5.81 -12.89
CA ASP A 260 -5.08 5.60 -13.54
C ASP A 260 -5.16 5.94 -15.04
N ILE A 261 -6.19 5.44 -15.75
CA ILE A 261 -6.35 5.77 -17.17
C ILE A 261 -6.60 7.26 -17.38
N ARG A 262 -7.39 7.93 -16.54
CA ARG A 262 -7.58 9.38 -16.69
C ARG A 262 -6.27 10.15 -16.54
N TYR A 263 -5.39 9.69 -15.65
CA TYR A 263 -4.05 10.24 -15.45
C TYR A 263 -3.00 9.75 -16.46
N GLY A 264 -3.41 9.00 -17.49
CA GLY A 264 -2.52 8.55 -18.57
C GLY A 264 -1.72 7.30 -18.23
N ILE A 265 -2.08 6.58 -17.16
CA ILE A 265 -1.37 5.41 -16.68
C ILE A 265 -2.07 4.13 -17.16
N VAL A 266 -1.32 3.23 -17.79
CA VAL A 266 -1.82 1.94 -18.27
C VAL A 266 -1.32 0.82 -17.36
N THR A 267 -2.19 0.37 -16.45
CA THR A 267 -1.87 -0.64 -15.43
C THR A 267 -2.19 -2.07 -15.85
N PHE A 268 -1.87 -3.06 -15.00
CA PHE A 268 -2.01 -4.47 -15.35
C PHE A 268 -3.39 -4.86 -15.93
N PRO A 269 -4.53 -4.43 -15.36
CA PRO A 269 -5.83 -4.82 -15.90
C PRO A 269 -6.02 -4.34 -17.35
N TYR A 270 -5.51 -3.16 -17.69
CA TYR A 270 -5.55 -2.63 -19.05
C TYR A 270 -4.56 -3.29 -19.99
N LEU A 271 -3.34 -3.54 -19.53
CA LEU A 271 -2.37 -4.31 -20.31
C LEU A 271 -2.95 -5.68 -20.68
N HIS A 272 -3.57 -6.36 -19.71
CA HIS A 272 -4.23 -7.64 -19.96
C HIS A 272 -5.38 -7.51 -20.98
N GLY A 273 -6.25 -6.51 -20.82
CA GLY A 273 -7.31 -6.23 -21.79
C GLY A 273 -6.79 -5.90 -23.19
N LEU A 274 -5.65 -5.19 -23.30
CA LEU A 274 -5.01 -4.83 -24.57
C LEU A 274 -4.41 -6.05 -25.28
N ALA A 275 -4.05 -7.10 -24.54
CA ALA A 275 -3.60 -8.38 -25.09
C ALA A 275 -4.76 -9.27 -25.59
N SER A 276 -6.01 -8.89 -25.33
CA SER A 276 -7.20 -9.66 -25.73
C SER A 276 -7.59 -9.43 -27.20
N PRO A 277 -8.50 -10.24 -27.77
CA PRO A 277 -9.08 -9.99 -29.10
C PRO A 277 -9.75 -8.61 -29.25
N HIS A 278 -10.16 -7.98 -28.15
CA HIS A 278 -10.78 -6.66 -28.12
C HIS A 278 -9.75 -5.52 -27.93
N GLY A 279 -8.45 -5.83 -27.91
CA GLY A 279 -7.39 -4.87 -27.58
C GLY A 279 -7.38 -3.61 -28.45
N ALA A 280 -7.67 -3.73 -29.76
CA ALA A 280 -7.76 -2.57 -30.65
C ALA A 280 -8.91 -1.62 -30.28
N VAL A 281 -10.06 -2.17 -29.90
CA VAL A 281 -11.22 -1.37 -29.46
C VAL A 281 -10.93 -0.71 -28.12
N LEU A 282 -10.30 -1.45 -27.19
CA LEU A 282 -9.86 -0.92 -25.91
C LEU A 282 -8.86 0.24 -26.07
N ALA A 283 -7.84 0.07 -26.93
CA ALA A 283 -6.85 1.11 -27.23
C ALA A 283 -7.53 2.39 -27.73
N GLN A 284 -8.47 2.27 -28.67
CA GLN A 284 -9.22 3.43 -29.17
C GLN A 284 -10.06 4.09 -28.07
N ASN A 285 -10.69 3.32 -27.19
CA ASN A 285 -11.43 3.85 -26.06
C ASN A 285 -10.52 4.62 -25.09
N ILE A 286 -9.33 4.09 -24.75
CA ILE A 286 -8.35 4.77 -23.89
C ILE A 286 -7.89 6.09 -24.50
N ILE A 287 -7.51 6.09 -25.79
CA ILE A 287 -7.13 7.32 -26.52
C ILE A 287 -8.28 8.33 -26.50
N SER A 288 -9.51 7.87 -26.71
CA SER A 288 -10.70 8.73 -26.69
C SER A 288 -10.96 9.31 -25.29
N THR A 289 -10.67 8.56 -24.22
CA THR A 289 -10.73 9.07 -22.84
C THR A 289 -9.70 10.15 -22.61
N TRP A 290 -8.44 9.97 -23.04
CA TRP A 290 -7.40 11.00 -22.90
C TRP A 290 -7.71 12.27 -23.69
N GLN A 291 -8.22 12.12 -24.91
CA GLN A 291 -8.67 13.24 -25.73
C GLN A 291 -9.84 13.97 -25.07
N LEU A 292 -10.84 13.24 -24.58
CA LEU A 292 -12.02 13.83 -23.93
C LEU A 292 -11.67 14.54 -22.63
N ASP A 293 -10.83 13.95 -21.76
CA ASP A 293 -10.45 14.57 -20.48
C ASP A 293 -9.65 15.87 -20.70
N ARG A 294 -8.86 15.93 -21.79
CA ARG A 294 -8.13 17.15 -22.21
C ARG A 294 -9.05 18.21 -22.83
N ASP A 295 -9.92 17.80 -23.75
CA ASP A 295 -10.67 18.72 -24.61
C ASP A 295 -12.00 19.16 -23.97
N GLU A 296 -12.63 18.30 -23.17
CA GLU A 296 -13.88 18.54 -22.43
C GLU A 296 -13.82 17.98 -20.98
N PRO A 297 -13.00 18.55 -20.07
CA PRO A 297 -12.89 18.05 -18.69
C PRO A 297 -14.26 17.98 -17.98
N GLY A 298 -14.57 16.83 -17.37
CA GLY A 298 -15.85 16.61 -16.68
C GLY A 298 -17.05 16.32 -17.60
N SER A 299 -16.84 16.10 -18.90
CA SER A 299 -17.90 15.76 -19.84
C SER A 299 -18.68 14.50 -19.41
N PRO A 300 -20.02 14.51 -19.47
CA PRO A 300 -20.84 13.33 -19.13
C PRO A 300 -20.57 12.14 -20.08
N LYS A 301 -19.98 12.39 -21.25
CA LYS A 301 -19.53 11.33 -22.18
C LYS A 301 -18.47 10.42 -21.55
N MET A 302 -17.76 10.88 -20.53
CA MET A 302 -16.76 10.08 -19.81
C MET A 302 -17.37 8.82 -19.20
N ALA A 303 -18.59 8.91 -18.66
CA ALA A 303 -19.29 7.76 -18.08
C ALA A 303 -19.55 6.67 -19.12
N LEU A 304 -19.86 7.05 -20.37
CA LEU A 304 -20.05 6.10 -21.46
C LEU A 304 -18.75 5.41 -21.84
N LEU A 305 -17.65 6.15 -21.97
CA LEU A 305 -16.34 5.58 -22.27
C LEU A 305 -15.88 4.62 -21.17
N THR A 306 -16.04 5.00 -19.90
CA THR A 306 -15.74 4.14 -18.74
C THR A 306 -16.58 2.87 -18.75
N ALA A 307 -17.90 2.97 -18.98
CA ALA A 307 -18.78 1.79 -19.03
C ALA A 307 -18.39 0.82 -20.17
N GLN A 308 -18.11 1.34 -21.37
CA GLN A 308 -17.63 0.54 -22.50
C GLN A 308 -16.32 -0.16 -22.16
N ARG A 309 -15.38 0.56 -21.56
CA ARG A 309 -14.06 0.03 -21.22
C ARG A 309 -14.16 -1.09 -20.19
N ARG A 310 -14.95 -0.91 -19.13
CA ARG A 310 -15.22 -1.95 -18.13
C ARG A 310 -15.81 -3.21 -18.74
N ALA A 311 -16.76 -3.07 -19.67
CA ALA A 311 -17.33 -4.23 -20.38
C ALA A 311 -16.26 -5.02 -21.13
N ILE A 312 -15.36 -4.32 -21.86
CA ILE A 312 -14.25 -4.97 -22.57
C ILE A 312 -13.30 -5.69 -21.59
N LEU A 313 -12.93 -5.04 -20.48
CA LEU A 313 -12.04 -5.64 -19.49
C LEU A 313 -12.66 -6.87 -18.82
N GLN A 314 -13.97 -6.85 -18.59
CA GLN A 314 -14.74 -7.97 -18.05
C GLN A 314 -14.81 -9.13 -19.05
N GLU A 315 -15.10 -8.87 -20.33
CA GLU A 315 -15.06 -9.89 -21.38
C GLU A 315 -13.67 -10.52 -21.53
N ALA A 316 -12.62 -9.70 -21.35
CA ALA A 316 -11.23 -10.17 -21.35
C ALA A 316 -10.83 -10.94 -20.08
N GLY A 317 -11.65 -10.98 -19.03
CA GLY A 317 -11.32 -11.64 -17.75
C GLY A 317 -10.16 -10.97 -16.99
N SER A 318 -10.02 -9.65 -17.14
CA SER A 318 -8.85 -8.91 -16.63
C SER A 318 -8.84 -8.81 -15.10
N LEU A 319 -10.01 -8.74 -14.47
CA LEU A 319 -10.15 -8.79 -13.01
C LEU A 319 -9.66 -10.13 -12.47
N GLU A 320 -10.12 -11.24 -13.06
CA GLU A 320 -9.76 -12.59 -12.67
C GLU A 320 -8.26 -12.85 -12.85
N ALA A 321 -7.68 -12.37 -13.95
CA ALA A 321 -6.25 -12.47 -14.20
C ALA A 321 -5.42 -11.74 -13.15
N ALA A 322 -5.79 -10.50 -12.82
CA ALA A 322 -5.14 -9.71 -11.78
C ALA A 322 -5.31 -10.34 -10.39
N ALA A 323 -6.52 -10.80 -10.06
CA ALA A 323 -6.80 -11.50 -8.82
C ALA A 323 -5.95 -12.77 -8.69
N GLN A 324 -5.87 -13.59 -9.74
CA GLN A 324 -5.02 -14.78 -9.74
C GLN A 324 -3.54 -14.45 -9.53
N ALA A 325 -3.02 -13.40 -10.19
CA ALA A 325 -1.64 -12.96 -9.97
C ALA A 325 -1.40 -12.47 -8.54
N SER A 326 -2.30 -11.67 -7.99
CA SER A 326 -2.25 -11.21 -6.58
C SER A 326 -2.22 -12.40 -5.60
N MET A 327 -3.06 -13.42 -5.84
CA MET A 327 -3.09 -14.64 -5.03
C MET A 327 -1.83 -15.51 -5.18
N ARG A 328 -1.15 -15.49 -6.33
CA ARG A 328 0.16 -16.15 -6.47
C ARG A 328 1.21 -15.46 -5.59
N PHE A 329 1.25 -14.14 -5.57
CA PHE A 329 2.16 -13.39 -4.69
C PHE A 329 1.86 -13.64 -3.21
N LEU A 330 0.58 -13.65 -2.84
CA LEU A 330 0.15 -14.00 -1.48
C LEU A 330 0.72 -15.35 -1.03
N ARG A 331 0.70 -16.37 -1.89
CA ARG A 331 1.24 -17.69 -1.56
C ARG A 331 2.71 -17.61 -1.15
N THR A 332 3.52 -16.87 -1.90
CA THR A 332 4.93 -16.63 -1.56
C THR A 332 5.08 -15.90 -0.22
N VAL A 333 4.25 -14.89 0.04
CA VAL A 333 4.25 -14.16 1.32
C VAL A 333 3.92 -15.10 2.47
N MET A 334 2.84 -15.86 2.37
CA MET A 334 2.36 -16.72 3.44
C MET A 334 3.29 -17.89 3.73
N GLN A 335 3.89 -18.49 2.69
CA GLN A 335 4.93 -19.50 2.88
C GLN A 335 6.09 -18.96 3.73
N ALA A 336 6.58 -17.76 3.42
CA ALA A 336 7.64 -17.15 4.21
C ALA A 336 7.19 -16.79 5.63
N VAL A 337 5.96 -16.29 5.81
CA VAL A 337 5.41 -16.00 7.14
C VAL A 337 5.35 -17.28 7.99
N MET A 338 4.78 -18.35 7.45
CA MET A 338 4.67 -19.65 8.12
C MET A 338 6.02 -20.23 8.50
N SER A 339 7.05 -20.03 7.67
CA SER A 339 8.41 -20.51 7.94
C SER A 339 9.19 -19.66 8.95
N HIS A 340 8.90 -18.36 9.08
CA HIS A 340 9.71 -17.44 9.88
C HIS A 340 9.07 -17.02 11.21
N PHE A 341 7.75 -17.17 11.35
CA PHE A 341 7.01 -16.77 12.54
C PHE A 341 6.32 -17.99 13.16
N PRO A 342 6.56 -18.27 14.45
CA PRO A 342 5.69 -19.14 15.22
C PRO A 342 4.25 -18.60 15.18
N ALA A 343 3.26 -19.48 15.06
CA ALA A 343 1.85 -19.08 14.94
C ALA A 343 1.39 -18.17 16.09
N GLU A 344 1.86 -18.43 17.30
CA GLU A 344 1.61 -17.59 18.48
C GLU A 344 2.02 -16.12 18.31
N ASN A 345 3.09 -15.85 17.56
CA ASN A 345 3.61 -14.50 17.31
C ASN A 345 3.14 -13.91 15.97
N ALA A 346 2.50 -14.72 15.12
CA ALA A 346 2.17 -14.35 13.75
C ALA A 346 0.80 -13.70 13.59
N PHE A 347 -0.02 -13.59 14.64
CA PHE A 347 -1.40 -13.11 14.49
C PHE A 347 -1.49 -11.71 13.86
N ASP A 348 -0.76 -10.72 14.38
CA ASP A 348 -0.80 -9.36 13.83
C ASP A 348 -0.22 -9.31 12.39
N VAL A 349 0.77 -10.16 12.09
CA VAL A 349 1.35 -10.31 10.73
C VAL A 349 0.33 -10.90 9.77
N THR A 350 -0.36 -11.97 10.18
CA THR A 350 -1.40 -12.59 9.36
C THR A 350 -2.56 -11.62 9.16
N LEU A 351 -2.99 -10.85 10.16
CA LEU A 351 -4.00 -9.80 9.98
C LEU A 351 -3.61 -8.79 8.89
N LEU A 352 -2.38 -8.28 8.93
CA LEU A 352 -1.89 -7.30 7.95
C LEU A 352 -1.86 -7.86 6.52
N VAL A 353 -1.49 -9.13 6.35
CA VAL A 353 -1.48 -9.81 5.05
C VAL A 353 -2.92 -10.13 4.59
N ASN A 354 -3.74 -10.70 5.48
CA ASN A 354 -5.13 -11.07 5.26
C ASN A 354 -5.99 -9.86 4.87
N GLN A 355 -5.66 -8.68 5.38
CA GLN A 355 -6.28 -7.42 4.99
C GLN A 355 -6.27 -7.21 3.47
N ARG A 356 -5.16 -7.56 2.79
CA ARG A 356 -5.02 -7.39 1.34
C ARG A 356 -5.91 -8.36 0.58
N VAL A 357 -6.09 -9.55 1.12
CA VAL A 357 -6.95 -10.57 0.52
C VAL A 357 -8.42 -10.24 0.74
N SER A 358 -8.78 -9.79 1.94
CA SER A 358 -10.10 -9.25 2.23
C SER A 358 -10.46 -8.12 1.26
N HIS A 359 -9.54 -7.21 0.97
CA HIS A 359 -9.76 -6.17 -0.02
C HIS A 359 -10.03 -6.73 -1.43
N LEU A 360 -9.25 -7.72 -1.88
CA LEU A 360 -9.47 -8.40 -3.16
C LEU A 360 -10.83 -9.13 -3.22
N PHE A 361 -11.20 -9.88 -2.18
CA PHE A 361 -12.50 -10.56 -2.11
C PHE A 361 -13.66 -9.57 -2.15
N ARG A 362 -13.50 -8.41 -1.51
CA ARG A 362 -14.48 -7.32 -1.58
C ARG A 362 -14.65 -6.81 -3.02
N LEU A 363 -13.55 -6.57 -3.75
CA LEU A 363 -13.60 -6.16 -5.17
C LEU A 363 -14.30 -7.19 -6.04
N LEU A 364 -14.02 -8.47 -5.82
CA LEU A 364 -14.65 -9.58 -6.55
C LEU A 364 -16.15 -9.67 -6.27
N GLN A 365 -16.58 -9.46 -5.03
CA GLN A 365 -18.00 -9.45 -4.66
C GLN A 365 -18.79 -8.29 -5.30
N HIS A 366 -18.13 -7.17 -5.58
CA HIS A 366 -18.75 -5.98 -6.18
C HIS A 366 -18.48 -5.83 -7.69
N GLY A 367 -17.90 -6.84 -8.33
CA GLY A 367 -17.65 -6.86 -9.77
C GLY A 367 -16.79 -5.69 -10.24
N TRP A 368 -15.68 -5.41 -9.53
CA TRP A 368 -14.74 -4.33 -9.86
C TRP A 368 -15.32 -2.90 -9.78
N ASN A 369 -16.52 -2.73 -9.24
CA ASN A 369 -17.06 -1.38 -9.04
C ASN A 369 -16.47 -0.72 -7.80
N GLU A 370 -16.38 0.62 -7.85
CA GLU A 370 -16.02 1.48 -6.74
C GLU A 370 -16.82 1.10 -5.50
N ILE A 371 -16.12 0.78 -4.41
CA ILE A 371 -16.78 0.27 -3.21
C ILE A 371 -16.86 1.42 -2.20
N PRO A 372 -18.06 1.92 -1.84
CA PRO A 372 -18.17 3.02 -0.88
C PRO A 372 -17.43 2.68 0.42
N ASN A 373 -16.69 3.65 0.98
CA ASN A 373 -15.97 3.50 2.25
C ASN A 373 -14.83 2.46 2.21
N VAL A 374 -14.04 2.35 1.13
CA VAL A 374 -12.83 1.49 1.09
C VAL A 374 -11.88 1.77 2.25
N TYR A 375 -11.74 3.05 2.62
CA TYR A 375 -10.68 3.52 3.52
C TYR A 375 -11.19 4.20 4.80
N GLN A 376 -12.47 4.09 5.14
CA GLN A 376 -13.03 4.69 6.35
C GLN A 376 -13.36 3.66 7.44
N PRO A 377 -12.37 3.21 8.20
CA PRO A 377 -12.44 3.40 9.63
C PRO A 377 -11.81 4.76 9.92
N GLU A 378 -12.49 5.65 10.64
CA GLU A 378 -11.81 6.66 11.44
C GLU A 378 -11.47 6.01 12.79
N PRO A 379 -10.32 5.35 12.96
CA PRO A 379 -9.96 4.81 14.27
C PRO A 379 -9.50 5.89 15.26
N PHE A 380 -9.25 7.12 14.80
CA PHE A 380 -8.50 8.12 15.57
C PHE A 380 -8.94 9.57 15.34
N SER A 381 -10.25 9.86 15.26
CA SER A 381 -10.66 11.25 15.51
C SER A 381 -10.30 11.60 16.96
N GLU A 382 -9.87 12.82 17.27
CA GLU A 382 -9.60 13.21 18.68
C GLU A 382 -10.85 13.05 19.57
N ALA A 383 -12.04 13.00 18.96
CA ALA A 383 -13.33 12.73 19.59
C ALA A 383 -13.69 11.23 19.67
N SER A 384 -12.92 10.33 19.05
CA SER A 384 -13.18 8.89 19.11
C SER A 384 -12.74 8.34 20.46
N GLU A 385 -13.69 7.83 21.23
CA GLU A 385 -13.39 7.18 22.50
C GLU A 385 -12.42 6.02 22.25
N PRO A 386 -11.32 5.91 23.02
CA PRO A 386 -10.48 4.75 22.94
C PRO A 386 -11.33 3.50 23.19
N ALA A 387 -11.43 2.62 22.20
CA ALA A 387 -11.92 1.28 22.46
C ALA A 387 -11.08 0.69 23.59
N ALA A 388 -11.74 0.16 24.63
CA ALA A 388 -11.05 -0.40 25.78
C ALA A 388 -9.99 -1.40 25.28
N PRO A 389 -8.72 -1.28 25.71
CA PRO A 389 -7.72 -2.27 25.36
C PRO A 389 -8.19 -3.63 25.90
N LEU A 390 -8.43 -4.58 25.00
CA LEU A 390 -8.76 -5.94 25.43
C LEU A 390 -7.54 -6.53 26.12
N ARG A 391 -7.78 -7.08 27.32
CA ARG A 391 -6.79 -7.80 28.10
C ARG A 391 -6.44 -9.09 27.38
N VAL A 392 -5.54 -9.04 26.41
CA VAL A 392 -4.85 -10.23 25.93
C VAL A 392 -3.62 -10.39 26.82
N PRO A 393 -3.65 -11.31 27.81
CA PRO A 393 -2.47 -11.57 28.61
C PRO A 393 -1.41 -12.18 27.69
N TRP A 394 -0.19 -11.65 27.75
CA TRP A 394 0.99 -12.30 27.21
C TRP A 394 1.82 -12.83 28.38
N LYS A 395 2.24 -14.09 28.26
CA LYS A 395 3.27 -14.69 29.11
C LYS A 395 4.64 -14.41 28.55
#